data_AF-A0A2P4NK47-F1
#
_entry.id   AF-A0A2P4NK47-F1
#
_cell.length_a   1.000
_cell.length_b   1.000
_cell.length_c   1.000
_cell.angle_alpha   90.00
_cell.angle_beta   90.00
_cell.angle_gamma   90.00
#
_symmetry.space_group_name_H-M   'P 1'
#
loop_
_entity.id
_entity.type
_entity.pdbx_description
1 polymer ?
#
loop_
_entity_poly.entity_id
_entity_poly.type
_entity_poly.pdbx_seq_one_letter_code
_entity_poly.pdbx_strand_id
1 'polypeptide(L)'
;MEGSSSQSGGTSTNTAPGNSENNNSLSYKTILYENMYNNRILLKLEEDGFITPDEKSKELIKELSEIKYLYALKVLFENLQNEFSSQVLANLLEALVDTPFNHYSKESVARLELHLRTLVTVLERICFSPIVLSKELRDKVYNSLAKFAEIHRKT
;
A
#
# COMPACT_ATOMS: atom_id res chain seq x y z
N MET A 1 -10.18 -13.76 78.57
CA MET A 1 -11.45 -13.96 77.84
C MET A 1 -11.07 -14.20 76.39
N GLU A 2 -11.56 -15.30 75.83
CA GLU A 2 -11.14 -15.97 74.60
C GLU A 2 -11.29 -15.12 73.33
N GLY A 3 -10.56 -15.46 72.27
CA GLY A 3 -10.78 -14.85 70.95
C GLY A 3 -9.82 -15.25 69.82
N SER A 4 -9.78 -16.55 69.50
CA SER A 4 -9.69 -17.14 68.15
C SER A 4 -8.52 -16.85 67.19
N SER A 5 -7.91 -17.97 66.78
CA SER A 5 -7.05 -18.20 65.60
C SER A 5 -7.83 -18.08 64.28
N SER A 6 -7.15 -17.67 63.19
CA SER A 6 -7.38 -18.15 61.81
C SER A 6 -6.23 -17.73 60.88
N GLN A 7 -5.55 -18.74 60.33
CA GLN A 7 -4.55 -18.66 59.27
C GLN A 7 -5.22 -19.01 57.92
N SER A 8 -5.08 -18.15 56.91
CA SER A 8 -5.26 -18.45 55.47
C SER A 8 -4.63 -17.28 54.69
N GLY A 9 -3.95 -17.39 53.55
CA GLY A 9 -3.77 -18.45 52.58
C GLY A 9 -3.73 -17.80 51.19
N GLY A 10 -2.56 -17.81 50.55
CA GLY A 10 -2.38 -17.60 49.10
C GLY A 10 -2.29 -16.16 48.59
N THR A 11 -1.75 -15.84 47.42
CA THR A 11 -0.93 -16.54 46.40
C THR A 11 -0.40 -15.43 45.49
N SER A 12 0.80 -15.61 44.97
CA SER A 12 1.43 -14.78 43.94
C SER A 12 0.51 -14.48 42.74
N THR A 13 0.46 -13.22 42.29
CA THR A 13 0.02 -12.88 40.94
C THR A 13 1.02 -11.94 40.28
N ASN A 14 1.95 -12.55 39.53
CA ASN A 14 2.57 -11.94 38.37
C ASN A 14 1.46 -11.45 37.43
N THR A 15 1.32 -10.14 37.26
CA THR A 15 0.55 -9.60 36.14
C THR A 15 1.54 -9.24 35.05
N ALA A 16 1.63 -10.09 34.04
CA ALA A 16 2.32 -9.80 32.79
C ALA A 16 1.73 -8.54 32.14
N PRO A 17 2.52 -7.72 31.42
CA PRO A 17 1.98 -6.59 30.70
C PRO A 17 1.10 -7.10 29.56
N GLY A 18 -0.11 -6.53 29.46
CA GLY A 18 -1.14 -6.96 28.52
C GLY A 18 -0.69 -6.84 27.06
N ASN A 19 -0.96 -7.90 26.30
CA ASN A 19 -1.02 -7.86 24.84
C ASN A 19 -2.16 -6.92 24.43
N SER A 20 -1.83 -5.67 24.13
CA SER A 20 -2.72 -4.72 23.46
C SER A 20 -2.19 -4.38 22.06
N GLU A 21 -1.84 -5.41 21.30
CA GLU A 21 -1.53 -5.30 19.88
C GLU A 21 -2.14 -6.53 19.20
N ASN A 22 -3.37 -6.46 18.68
CA ASN A 22 -3.84 -7.44 17.68
C ASN A 22 -5.19 -7.12 17.01
N ASN A 23 -6.04 -6.26 17.57
CA ASN A 23 -7.38 -6.05 17.01
C ASN A 23 -7.38 -5.16 15.74
N ASN A 24 -6.51 -4.14 15.68
CA ASN A 24 -6.39 -3.28 14.49
C ASN A 24 -5.71 -4.00 13.32
N SER A 25 -4.71 -4.85 13.59
CA SER A 25 -4.01 -5.62 12.56
C SER A 25 -4.95 -6.61 11.87
N LEU A 26 -5.79 -7.32 12.64
CA LEU A 26 -6.77 -8.25 12.09
C LEU A 26 -7.84 -7.53 11.26
N SER A 27 -8.33 -6.38 11.73
CA SER A 27 -9.31 -5.56 11.01
C SER A 27 -8.74 -5.03 9.68
N TYR A 28 -7.51 -4.51 9.69
CA TYR A 28 -6.84 -4.03 8.48
C TYR A 28 -6.59 -5.16 7.48
N LYS A 29 -6.16 -6.33 7.98
CA LYS A 29 -5.99 -7.54 7.15
C LYS A 29 -7.30 -7.93 6.47
N THR A 30 -8.42 -7.96 7.19
CA THR A 30 -9.74 -8.31 6.61
C THR A 30 -10.21 -7.29 5.57
N ILE A 31 -10.07 -5.98 5.83
CA ILE A 31 -10.46 -4.92 4.88
C ILE A 31 -9.60 -4.99 3.60
N LEU A 32 -8.31 -5.27 3.72
CA LEU A 32 -7.43 -5.47 2.56
C LEU A 32 -7.82 -6.70 1.74
N TYR A 33 -8.12 -7.83 2.40
CA TYR A 33 -8.58 -9.04 1.72
C TYR A 33 -9.90 -8.79 1.00
N GLU A 34 -10.86 -8.11 1.63
CA GLU A 34 -12.09 -7.69 0.95
C GLU A 34 -11.80 -6.77 -0.24
N ASN A 35 -10.97 -5.74 -0.08
CA ASN A 35 -10.65 -4.80 -1.16
C ASN A 35 -9.93 -5.48 -2.34
N MET A 36 -9.06 -6.45 -2.08
CA MET A 36 -8.43 -7.27 -3.11
C MET A 36 -9.43 -8.18 -3.83
N TYR A 37 -10.31 -8.88 -3.08
CA TYR A 37 -11.35 -9.73 -3.67
C TYR A 37 -12.39 -8.91 -4.46
N ASN A 38 -12.63 -7.67 -4.03
CA ASN A 38 -13.51 -6.73 -4.72
C ASN A 38 -12.89 -6.23 -6.04
N ASN A 39 -11.56 -6.33 -6.20
CA ASN A 39 -10.90 -5.96 -7.44
C ASN A 39 -10.96 -7.10 -8.47
N ARG A 40 -11.99 -7.07 -9.32
CA ARG A 40 -12.18 -8.04 -10.41
C ARG A 40 -10.97 -8.17 -11.36
N ILE A 41 -10.14 -7.13 -11.51
CA ILE A 41 -8.96 -7.19 -12.37
C ILE A 41 -7.90 -8.09 -11.73
N LEU A 42 -7.66 -7.97 -10.43
CA LEU A 42 -6.69 -8.83 -9.72
C LEU A 42 -7.11 -10.31 -9.76
N LEU A 43 -8.41 -10.61 -9.60
CA LEU A 43 -8.95 -11.96 -9.74
C LEU A 43 -8.77 -12.51 -11.16
N LYS A 44 -9.10 -11.70 -12.16
CA LYS A 44 -8.92 -12.09 -13.57
C LYS A 44 -7.46 -12.40 -13.89
N LEU A 45 -6.52 -11.60 -13.36
CA LEU A 45 -5.09 -11.86 -13.54
C LEU A 45 -4.67 -13.21 -12.92
N GLU A 46 -5.25 -13.60 -11.79
CA GLU A 46 -5.02 -14.94 -11.21
C GLU A 46 -5.57 -16.05 -12.10
N GLU A 47 -6.79 -15.89 -12.63
CA GLU A 47 -7.40 -16.82 -13.58
C GLU A 47 -6.57 -16.97 -14.86
N ASP A 48 -5.97 -15.86 -15.33
CA ASP A 48 -5.07 -15.81 -16.49
C ASP A 48 -3.66 -16.36 -16.17
N GLY A 49 -3.40 -16.79 -14.93
CA GLY A 49 -2.17 -17.46 -14.51
C GLY A 49 -1.09 -16.56 -13.88
N PHE A 50 -1.36 -15.28 -13.66
CA PHE A 50 -0.45 -14.36 -12.96
C PHE A 50 -0.65 -14.47 -11.45
N ILE A 51 0.09 -15.39 -10.83
CA ILE A 51 -0.11 -15.76 -9.42
C ILE A 51 0.68 -14.88 -8.45
N THR A 52 1.83 -14.35 -8.86
CA THR A 52 2.70 -13.55 -7.98
C THR A 52 2.35 -12.05 -8.01
N PRO A 53 2.61 -11.29 -6.93
CA PRO A 53 2.45 -9.84 -6.93
C PRO A 53 3.28 -9.14 -8.01
N ASP A 54 4.50 -9.62 -8.27
CA ASP A 54 5.39 -9.10 -9.31
C ASP A 54 4.82 -9.29 -10.72
N GLU A 55 4.28 -10.47 -11.03
CA GLU A 55 3.63 -10.75 -12.32
C GLU A 55 2.42 -9.86 -12.55
N LYS A 56 1.52 -9.77 -11.55
CA LYS A 56 0.35 -8.89 -11.61
C LYS A 56 0.77 -7.44 -11.82
N SER A 57 1.79 -6.97 -11.11
CA SER A 57 2.30 -5.61 -11.25
C SER A 57 2.79 -5.32 -12.67
N LYS A 58 3.56 -6.25 -13.25
CA LYS A 58 4.07 -6.12 -14.63
C LYS A 58 2.94 -6.03 -15.65
N GLU A 59 1.84 -6.74 -15.43
CA GLU A 59 0.67 -6.65 -16.32
C GLU A 59 -0.08 -5.33 -16.13
N LEU A 60 -0.33 -4.92 -14.89
CA LEU A 60 -1.04 -3.67 -14.58
C LEU A 60 -0.29 -2.42 -15.07
N ILE A 61 1.05 -2.44 -15.07
CA ILE A 61 1.90 -1.32 -15.53
C ILE A 61 1.66 -0.99 -17.01
N LYS A 62 1.26 -1.97 -17.83
CA LYS A 62 1.02 -1.76 -19.27
C LYS A 62 -0.15 -0.83 -19.57
N GLU A 63 -1.11 -0.73 -18.64
CA GLU A 63 -2.40 -0.04 -18.83
C GLU A 63 -2.62 1.10 -17.80
N LEU A 64 -1.54 1.72 -17.28
CA LEU A 64 -1.62 2.78 -16.25
C LEU A 64 -2.43 4.03 -16.67
N SER A 65 -2.68 4.24 -17.96
CA SER A 65 -3.57 5.30 -18.45
C SER A 65 -5.00 5.13 -17.94
N GLU A 66 -5.44 3.89 -17.76
CA GLU A 66 -6.80 3.57 -17.34
C GLU A 66 -6.95 3.51 -15.82
N ILE A 67 -7.92 4.26 -15.30
CA ILE A 67 -8.12 4.45 -13.85
C ILE A 67 -8.33 3.13 -13.08
N LYS A 68 -8.98 2.15 -13.70
CA LYS A 68 -9.26 0.84 -13.10
C LYS A 68 -7.99 0.02 -12.85
N TYR A 69 -7.01 0.09 -13.75
CA TYR A 69 -5.73 -0.62 -13.61
C TYR A 69 -4.84 0.09 -12.58
N LEU A 70 -4.84 1.43 -12.60
CA LEU A 70 -4.17 2.22 -11.57
C LEU A 70 -4.73 1.95 -10.17
N TYR A 71 -6.06 1.78 -10.05
CA TYR A 71 -6.70 1.39 -8.81
C TYR A 71 -6.33 -0.03 -8.37
N ALA A 72 -6.35 -1.00 -9.30
CA ALA A 72 -5.91 -2.37 -9.02
C ALA A 72 -4.47 -2.43 -8.53
N LEU A 73 -3.59 -1.62 -9.13
CA LEU A 73 -2.20 -1.51 -8.73
C LEU A 73 -2.07 -0.93 -7.33
N LYS A 74 -2.80 0.15 -7.01
CA LYS A 74 -2.82 0.71 -5.66
C LYS A 74 -3.20 -0.37 -4.63
N VAL A 75 -4.31 -1.07 -4.85
CA VAL A 75 -4.78 -2.14 -3.96
C VAL A 75 -3.74 -3.25 -3.80
N LEU A 76 -3.07 -3.63 -4.90
CA LEU A 76 -2.02 -4.64 -4.89
C LEU A 76 -0.82 -4.23 -4.00
N PHE A 77 -0.42 -2.96 -4.03
CA PHE A 77 0.72 -2.46 -3.25
C PHE A 77 0.36 -2.08 -1.80
N GLU A 78 -0.89 -1.75 -1.51
CA GLU A 78 -1.38 -1.50 -0.15
C GLU A 78 -1.40 -2.76 0.71
N ASN A 79 -1.51 -3.94 0.09
CA ASN A 79 -1.40 -5.19 0.83
C ASN A 79 0.06 -5.43 1.25
N LEU A 80 0.35 -5.18 2.52
CA LEU A 80 1.68 -5.34 3.09
C LEU A 80 2.21 -6.78 3.06
N GLN A 81 1.34 -7.77 2.93
CA GLN A 81 1.71 -9.19 2.78
C GLN A 81 2.30 -9.50 1.40
N ASN A 82 2.03 -8.67 0.39
CA ASN A 82 2.63 -8.84 -0.91
C ASN A 82 4.09 -8.41 -0.83
N GLU A 83 5.00 -9.27 -1.25
CA GLU A 83 6.40 -8.94 -1.44
C GLU A 83 6.66 -8.61 -2.89
N PHE A 84 7.47 -7.58 -3.13
CA PHE A 84 7.82 -7.11 -4.47
C PHE A 84 9.33 -7.10 -4.63
N SER A 85 9.81 -7.50 -5.80
CA SER A 85 11.23 -7.35 -6.12
C SER A 85 11.61 -5.87 -6.25
N SER A 86 12.87 -5.56 -5.95
CA SER A 86 13.41 -4.21 -6.15
C SER A 86 13.27 -3.73 -7.59
N GLN A 87 13.37 -4.64 -8.57
CA GLN A 87 13.19 -4.31 -9.98
C GLN A 87 11.76 -3.88 -10.28
N VAL A 88 10.75 -4.57 -9.74
CA VAL A 88 9.34 -4.19 -9.92
C VAL A 88 9.04 -2.85 -9.25
N LEU A 89 9.55 -2.62 -8.05
CA LEU A 89 9.42 -1.33 -7.35
C LEU A 89 10.02 -0.17 -8.16
N ALA A 90 11.24 -0.35 -8.67
CA ALA A 90 11.91 0.67 -9.48
C ALA A 90 11.18 0.94 -10.80
N ASN A 91 10.84 -0.11 -11.54
CA ASN A 91 10.13 0.01 -12.82
C ASN A 91 8.78 0.69 -12.65
N LEU A 92 8.05 0.33 -11.59
CA LEU A 92 6.76 0.95 -11.32
C LEU A 92 6.91 2.42 -10.95
N LEU A 93 7.87 2.74 -10.08
CA LEU A 93 8.14 4.12 -9.71
C LEU A 93 8.46 4.95 -10.96
N GLU A 94 9.31 4.43 -11.85
CA GLU A 94 9.65 5.07 -13.12
C GLU A 94 8.42 5.27 -14.02
N ALA A 95 7.58 4.24 -14.19
CA ALA A 95 6.36 4.35 -14.98
C ALA A 95 5.38 5.39 -14.44
N LEU A 96 5.24 5.47 -13.11
CA LEU A 96 4.36 6.45 -12.46
C LEU A 96 4.89 7.89 -12.61
N VAL A 97 6.20 8.12 -12.49
CA VAL A 97 6.75 9.48 -12.63
C VAL A 97 6.72 9.99 -14.07
N ASP A 98 6.85 9.08 -15.05
CA ASP A 98 6.87 9.39 -16.48
C ASP A 98 5.46 9.47 -17.10
N THR A 99 4.40 9.19 -16.33
CA THR A 99 3.01 9.27 -16.81
C THR A 99 2.59 10.72 -17.10
N PRO A 100 2.17 11.06 -18.34
CA PRO A 100 1.76 12.42 -18.70
C PRO A 100 0.33 12.75 -18.24
N PHE A 101 0.09 14.03 -17.92
CA PHE A 101 -1.23 14.58 -17.56
C PHE A 101 -1.49 15.84 -18.39
N ASN A 102 -2.03 15.65 -19.59
CA ASN A 102 -2.14 16.70 -20.62
C ASN A 102 -3.58 17.18 -20.87
N HIS A 103 -4.56 16.77 -20.05
CA HIS A 103 -5.97 17.12 -20.24
C HIS A 103 -6.68 17.33 -18.90
N TYR A 104 -7.62 18.29 -18.89
CA TYR A 104 -8.31 18.75 -17.70
C TYR A 104 -9.82 18.50 -17.82
N SER A 105 -10.29 17.44 -17.17
CA SER A 105 -11.70 17.11 -16.95
C SER A 105 -11.92 16.72 -15.49
N LYS A 106 -13.17 16.66 -15.00
CA LYS A 106 -13.45 16.16 -13.64
C LYS A 106 -12.89 14.75 -13.40
N GLU A 107 -12.92 13.91 -14.43
CA GLU A 107 -12.32 12.57 -14.41
C GLU A 107 -10.79 12.63 -14.31
N SER A 108 -10.15 13.60 -14.96
CA SER A 108 -8.70 13.80 -14.86
C SER A 108 -8.22 14.14 -13.44
N VAL A 109 -9.03 14.86 -12.64
CA VAL A 109 -8.70 15.19 -11.24
C VAL A 109 -8.75 13.94 -10.38
N ALA A 110 -9.82 13.15 -10.50
CA ALA A 110 -9.94 11.89 -9.76
C ALA A 110 -8.80 10.92 -10.12
N ARG A 111 -8.43 10.85 -11.42
CA ARG A 111 -7.30 10.06 -11.88
C ARG A 111 -5.97 10.58 -11.31
N LEU A 112 -5.75 11.90 -11.31
CA LEU A 112 -4.54 12.52 -10.75
C LEU A 112 -4.39 12.23 -9.25
N GLU A 113 -5.46 12.39 -8.48
CA GLU A 113 -5.45 12.10 -7.05
C GLU A 113 -5.16 10.61 -6.79
N LEU A 114 -5.79 9.71 -7.56
CA LEU A 114 -5.48 8.29 -7.47
C LEU A 114 -4.02 8.00 -7.81
N HIS A 115 -3.47 8.63 -8.85
CA HIS A 115 -2.08 8.48 -9.27
C HIS A 115 -1.10 8.90 -8.18
N LEU A 116 -1.36 10.03 -7.53
CA LEU A 116 -0.57 10.50 -6.39
C LEU A 116 -0.63 9.52 -5.22
N ARG A 117 -1.81 8.99 -4.89
CA ARG A 117 -1.95 7.96 -3.85
C ARG A 117 -1.16 6.70 -4.20
N THR A 118 -1.23 6.22 -5.44
CA THR A 118 -0.44 5.07 -5.89
C THR A 118 1.06 5.35 -5.80
N LEU A 119 1.51 6.53 -6.23
CA LEU A 119 2.91 6.95 -6.12
C LEU A 119 3.40 6.94 -4.66
N VAL A 120 2.60 7.47 -3.74
CA VAL A 120 2.90 7.45 -2.30
C VAL A 120 3.00 6.02 -1.78
N THR A 121 2.03 5.15 -2.09
CA THR A 121 2.08 3.74 -1.67
C THR A 121 3.35 3.04 -2.17
N VAL A 122 3.77 3.27 -3.43
CA VAL A 122 5.00 2.67 -3.96
C VAL A 122 6.25 3.22 -3.24
N LEU A 123 6.28 4.52 -2.96
CA LEU A 123 7.38 5.14 -2.20
C LEU A 123 7.44 4.60 -0.76
N GLU A 124 6.31 4.39 -0.08
CA GLU A 124 6.26 3.76 1.23
C GLU A 124 6.84 2.35 1.19
N ARG A 125 6.46 1.54 0.19
CA ARG A 125 7.03 0.20 0.00
C ARG A 125 8.54 0.23 -0.22
N ILE A 126 9.04 1.24 -0.93
CA ILE A 126 10.48 1.48 -1.12
C ILE A 126 11.16 1.85 0.21
N CYS A 127 10.55 2.71 1.04
CA CYS A 127 11.12 3.11 2.33
C CYS A 127 11.37 1.93 3.28
N PHE A 128 10.56 0.87 3.18
CA PHE A 128 10.71 -0.34 3.98
C PHE A 128 11.41 -1.50 3.24
N SER A 129 11.99 -1.22 2.07
CA SER A 129 12.73 -2.17 1.25
C SER A 129 14.23 -1.83 1.26
N PRO A 130 15.15 -2.80 1.13
CA PRO A 130 16.59 -2.54 1.05
C PRO A 130 17.05 -1.87 -0.26
N ILE A 131 16.13 -1.37 -1.08
CA ILE A 131 16.43 -0.75 -2.38
C ILE A 131 17.03 0.65 -2.22
N VAL A 132 18.07 0.94 -3.00
CA VAL A 132 18.65 2.29 -3.10
C VAL A 132 18.30 2.88 -4.46
N LEU A 133 17.49 3.95 -4.46
CA LEU A 133 17.13 4.65 -5.69
C LEU A 133 18.33 5.41 -6.24
N SER A 134 18.51 5.40 -7.58
CA SER A 134 19.51 6.23 -8.24
C SER A 134 19.18 7.72 -8.06
N LYS A 135 20.20 8.58 -8.17
CA LYS A 135 19.99 10.04 -8.14
C LYS A 135 19.00 10.48 -9.22
N GLU A 136 19.16 9.94 -10.43
CA GLU A 136 18.29 10.24 -11.57
C GLU A 136 16.82 9.91 -11.29
N LEU A 137 16.52 8.73 -10.75
CA LEU A 137 15.14 8.36 -10.46
C LEU A 137 14.53 9.23 -9.36
N ARG A 138 15.31 9.62 -8.34
CA ARG A 138 14.85 10.58 -7.31
C ARG A 138 14.55 11.95 -7.92
N ASP A 139 15.42 12.44 -8.81
CA ASP A 139 15.23 13.72 -9.48
C ASP A 139 13.96 13.69 -10.36
N LYS A 140 13.68 12.57 -11.05
CA LYS A 140 12.41 12.36 -11.77
C LYS A 140 11.20 12.42 -10.85
N VAL A 141 11.25 11.79 -9.67
CA VAL A 141 10.16 11.86 -8.67
C VAL A 141 9.87 13.30 -8.28
N TYR A 142 10.89 14.07 -7.91
CA TYR A 142 10.70 15.47 -7.51
C TYR A 142 10.14 16.34 -8.63
N ASN A 143 10.64 16.16 -9.86
CA ASN A 143 10.12 16.87 -11.02
C ASN A 143 8.66 16.50 -11.33
N SER A 144 8.29 15.23 -11.16
CA SER A 144 6.91 14.77 -11.34
C SER A 144 5.96 15.38 -10.30
N LEU A 145 6.35 15.39 -9.03
CA LEU A 145 5.60 16.03 -7.95
C LEU A 145 5.40 17.54 -8.18
N ALA A 146 6.42 18.24 -8.67
CA ALA A 146 6.31 19.66 -9.02
C ALA A 146 5.26 19.90 -10.13
N LYS A 147 5.24 19.05 -11.17
CA LYS A 147 4.23 19.11 -12.23
C LYS A 147 2.82 18.83 -11.69
N PHE A 148 2.66 17.87 -10.79
CA PHE A 148 1.37 17.57 -10.16
C PHE A 148 0.84 18.75 -9.33
N ALA A 149 1.71 19.42 -8.57
CA ALA A 149 1.34 20.62 -7.83
C ALA A 149 0.88 21.75 -8.75
N GLU A 150 1.52 21.93 -9.91
CA GLU A 150 1.10 22.93 -10.90
C GLU A 150 -0.29 22.62 -11.47
N ILE A 151 -0.57 21.36 -11.79
CA ILE A 151 -1.86 20.89 -12.30
C ILE A 151 -2.97 21.15 -11.27
N HIS A 152 -2.73 20.81 -10.01
CA HIS A 152 -3.69 21.02 -8.93
C HIS A 152 -3.98 22.50 -8.69
N ARG A 153 -3.02 23.41 -8.91
CA ARG A 153 -3.25 24.86 -8.74
C ARG A 153 -4.09 25.49 -9.86
N LYS A 154 -4.11 24.88 -11.05
CA LYS A 154 -4.83 25.39 -12.23
C LYS A 154 -6.29 24.91 -12.32
N THR A 155 -6.66 23.92 -11.51
CA THR A 155 -7.98 23.29 -11.49
C THR A 155 -8.76 23.77 -10.28
#